data_AF-A0A0T9V0N3-F1
#
_entry.id   AF-A0A0T9V0N3-F1
#
_cell.length_a   1.000
_cell.length_b   1.000
_cell.length_c   1.000
_cell.angle_alpha   90.00
_cell.angle_beta   90.00
_cell.angle_gamma   90.00
#
_symmetry.space_group_name_H-M   'P 1'
#
loop_
_entity.id
_entity.type
_entity.pdbx_description
1 polymer ?
#
loop_
_entity_poly.entity_id
_entity_poly.type
_entity_poly.pdbx_seq_one_letter_code
_entity_poly.pdbx_strand_id
1 'polypeptide(L)'
;MERAQKRTNAIELEVQVMNGISSKGQLEAARHVGVDRCQISRWISGKDSMLSKFCRLLEFAEIEKPENILAIAGNEAREIATTLRMMRLLLNPQKQKSPRLGGDSEQFTMNF
;
A
#
# COMPACT_ATOMS: atom_id res chain seq x y z
N MET A 1 23.23 13.62 -17.18
CA MET A 1 23.68 12.28 -16.75
C MET A 1 22.68 11.60 -15.83
N GLU A 2 22.14 12.28 -14.81
CA GLU A 2 21.20 11.71 -13.82
C GLU A 2 19.97 10.98 -14.42
N ARG A 3 19.30 11.55 -15.43
CA ARG A 3 18.14 10.91 -16.09
C ARG A 3 18.48 9.62 -16.84
N ALA A 4 19.69 9.54 -17.41
CA ALA A 4 20.14 8.34 -18.10
C ALA A 4 20.42 7.22 -17.09
N GLN A 5 21.02 7.57 -15.95
CA GLN A 5 21.27 6.62 -14.85
C GLN A 5 19.97 6.06 -14.27
N LYS A 6 18.98 6.91 -13.96
CA LYS A 6 17.66 6.48 -13.47
C LYS A 6 16.94 5.55 -14.46
N ARG A 7 17.12 5.77 -15.77
CA ARG A 7 16.58 4.89 -16.79
C ARG A 7 17.26 3.52 -16.80
N THR A 8 18.58 3.46 -16.60
CA THR A 8 19.34 2.21 -16.52
C THR A 8 18.94 1.39 -15.29
N ASN A 9 18.84 2.02 -14.12
CA ASN A 9 18.45 1.36 -12.87
C ASN A 9 17.03 0.74 -12.95
N ALA A 10 16.07 1.45 -13.54
CA ALA A 10 14.72 0.93 -13.74
C ALA A 10 14.70 -0.32 -14.65
N ILE A 11 15.60 -0.40 -15.63
CA ILE A 11 15.74 -1.58 -16.50
C ILE A 11 16.34 -2.75 -15.72
N GLU A 12 17.35 -2.50 -14.88
CA GLU A 12 17.94 -3.53 -14.02
C GLU A 12 16.91 -4.12 -13.05
N LEU A 13 16.08 -3.27 -12.42
CA LEU A 13 14.95 -3.68 -11.59
C LEU A 13 13.95 -4.55 -12.35
N GLU A 14 13.62 -4.17 -13.59
CA GLU A 14 12.71 -4.95 -14.43
C GLU A 14 13.26 -6.35 -14.71
N VAL A 15 14.56 -6.46 -15.00
CA VAL A 15 15.24 -7.76 -15.19
C VAL A 15 15.22 -8.60 -13.91
N GLN A 16 15.50 -8.00 -12.76
CA GLN A 16 15.47 -8.72 -11.48
C GLN A 16 14.08 -9.26 -11.14
N VAL A 17 13.04 -8.45 -11.30
CA VAL A 17 11.65 -8.88 -11.07
C VAL A 17 11.25 -9.98 -12.05
N MET A 18 11.63 -9.86 -13.33
CA MET A 18 11.37 -10.90 -14.33
C MET A 18 12.06 -12.23 -14.01
N ASN A 19 13.30 -12.18 -13.52
CA ASN A 19 14.04 -13.37 -13.08
C ASN A 19 13.37 -14.01 -11.87
N GLY A 20 12.92 -13.22 -10.90
CA GLY A 20 12.18 -13.70 -9.73
C GLY A 20 10.85 -14.36 -10.10
N ILE A 21 10.08 -13.75 -11.01
CA ILE A 21 8.82 -14.32 -11.52
C ILE A 21 9.10 -15.62 -12.29
N SER A 22 10.17 -15.66 -13.08
CA SER A 22 10.53 -16.87 -13.85
C SER A 22 10.98 -18.01 -12.94
N SER A 23 11.72 -17.71 -11.87
CA SER A 23 12.18 -18.69 -10.89
C SER A 23 11.03 -19.28 -10.06
N LYS A 24 10.07 -18.47 -9.61
CA LYS A 24 8.88 -18.95 -8.86
C LYS A 24 7.78 -19.51 -9.76
N GLY A 25 7.71 -19.07 -11.00
CA GLY A 25 6.62 -19.34 -11.91
C GLY A 25 5.47 -18.33 -11.80
N GLN A 26 4.88 -18.01 -12.95
CA GLN A 26 3.83 -16.98 -13.07
C GLN A 26 2.58 -17.27 -12.23
N LEU A 27 2.23 -18.55 -12.05
CA LEU A 27 1.06 -18.95 -11.26
C LEU A 27 1.24 -18.63 -9.77
N GLU A 28 2.43 -18.89 -9.25
CA GLU A 28 2.75 -18.61 -7.85
C GLU A 28 2.88 -17.10 -7.61
N ALA A 29 3.50 -16.37 -8.55
CA ALA A 29 3.53 -14.91 -8.53
C ALA A 29 2.11 -14.31 -8.52
N ALA A 30 1.21 -14.82 -9.37
CA ALA A 30 -0.19 -14.38 -9.43
C ALA A 30 -0.91 -14.59 -8.09
N ARG A 31 -0.70 -15.76 -7.46
CA ARG A 31 -1.28 -16.09 -6.15
C ARG A 31 -0.81 -15.15 -5.05
N HIS A 32 0.47 -14.79 -5.03
CA HIS A 32 1.01 -13.88 -4.01
C HIS A 32 0.50 -12.44 -4.16
N VAL A 33 0.31 -11.98 -5.40
CA VAL A 33 -0.19 -10.63 -5.68
C VAL A 33 -1.72 -10.56 -5.56
N GLY A 34 -2.41 -11.71 -5.58
CA GLY A 34 -3.87 -11.77 -5.48
C GLY A 34 -4.57 -11.42 -6.80
N VAL A 35 -3.96 -11.78 -7.94
CA VAL A 35 -4.51 -11.53 -9.27
C VAL A 35 -4.63 -12.83 -10.07
N ASP A 36 -5.46 -12.82 -11.11
CA ASP A 36 -5.55 -13.96 -12.03
C ASP A 36 -4.23 -14.15 -12.82
N ARG A 37 -3.92 -15.40 -13.17
CA ARG A 37 -2.71 -15.74 -13.94
C ARG A 37 -2.62 -14.96 -15.25
N CYS A 38 -3.75 -14.71 -15.93
CA CYS A 38 -3.76 -13.95 -17.17
C CYS A 38 -3.31 -12.49 -16.97
N GLN A 39 -3.55 -11.91 -15.79
CA GLN A 39 -3.14 -10.55 -15.48
C GLN A 39 -1.63 -10.45 -15.34
N ILE A 40 -0.98 -11.40 -14.65
CA ILE A 40 0.49 -11.43 -14.57
C ILE A 40 1.10 -11.48 -15.96
N SER A 41 0.63 -12.37 -16.84
CA SER A 41 1.13 -12.45 -18.21
C SER A 41 0.96 -11.12 -18.96
N ARG A 42 -0.18 -10.44 -18.81
CA ARG A 42 -0.41 -9.12 -19.40
C ARG A 42 0.48 -8.03 -18.81
N TRP A 43 0.76 -8.09 -17.51
CA TRP A 43 1.53 -7.06 -16.81
C TRP A 43 3.00 -7.08 -17.18
N ILE A 44 3.54 -8.26 -17.51
CA ILE A 44 4.96 -8.45 -17.84
C ILE A 44 5.25 -8.48 -19.34
N SER A 45 4.23 -8.56 -20.19
CA SER A 45 4.41 -8.71 -21.64
C SER A 45 4.46 -7.36 -22.35
N GLY A 46 5.35 -7.26 -23.35
CA GLY A 46 5.43 -6.12 -24.26
C GLY A 46 6.41 -5.02 -23.84
N LYS A 47 6.66 -4.07 -24.75
CA LYS A 47 7.44 -2.86 -24.46
C LYS A 47 6.56 -1.86 -23.71
N ASP A 48 7.11 -1.22 -22.67
CA ASP A 48 6.37 -0.30 -21.79
C ASP A 48 5.21 -0.99 -21.05
N SER A 49 5.49 -2.20 -20.56
CA SER A 49 4.54 -3.03 -19.82
C SER A 49 4.17 -2.39 -18.47
N MET A 50 3.17 -2.96 -17.79
CA MET A 50 2.80 -2.49 -16.46
C MET A 50 3.97 -2.69 -15.48
N LEU A 51 4.74 -3.77 -15.63
CA LEU A 51 5.98 -3.98 -14.91
C LEU A 51 6.99 -2.86 -15.16
N SER A 52 7.25 -2.47 -16.41
CA SER A 52 8.18 -1.39 -16.73
C SER A 52 7.78 -0.07 -16.05
N LYS A 53 6.47 0.20 -15.94
CA LYS A 53 5.94 1.39 -15.26
C LYS A 53 6.13 1.30 -13.74
N PHE A 54 5.89 0.14 -13.14
CA PHE A 54 6.16 -0.08 -11.72
C PHE A 54 7.65 0.05 -11.39
N CYS A 55 8.55 -0.49 -12.20
CA CYS A 55 9.99 -0.35 -11.98
C CYS A 55 10.46 1.12 -12.05
N ARG A 56 9.91 1.93 -12.97
CA ARG A 56 10.18 3.38 -12.99
C ARG A 56 9.65 4.09 -11.75
N LEU A 57 8.48 3.69 -11.24
CA LEU A 57 7.91 4.25 -10.01
C LEU A 57 8.77 3.88 -8.79
N LEU A 58 9.21 2.62 -8.69
CA LEU A 58 10.08 2.16 -7.60
C LEU A 58 11.42 2.89 -7.59
N GLU A 59 12.04 3.05 -8.75
CA GLU A 59 13.26 3.85 -8.90
C GLU A 59 13.04 5.31 -8.49
N PHE A 60 11.93 5.91 -8.92
CA PHE A 60 11.60 7.29 -8.54
C PHE A 60 11.35 7.44 -7.03
N ALA A 61 10.70 6.45 -6.41
CA ALA A 61 10.38 6.46 -5.00
C ALA A 61 11.61 6.17 -4.11
N GLU A 62 12.73 5.74 -4.69
CA GLU A 62 13.98 5.41 -4.00
C GLU A 62 13.80 4.44 -2.81
N ILE A 63 12.80 3.55 -2.88
CA ILE A 63 12.41 2.62 -1.80
C ILE A 63 13.52 1.61 -1.52
N GLU A 64 14.35 1.31 -2.52
CA GLU A 64 15.41 0.32 -2.43
C GLU A 64 16.70 0.83 -1.76
N LYS A 65 16.81 2.15 -1.53
CA LYS A 65 17.99 2.69 -0.88
C LYS A 65 17.90 2.44 0.63
N PRO A 66 18.80 1.64 1.23
CA PRO A 66 18.75 1.34 2.66
C PRO A 66 18.84 2.59 3.55
N GLU A 67 19.44 3.67 3.04
CA GLU A 67 19.46 5.00 3.66
C GLU A 67 18.08 5.70 3.70
N ASN A 68 17.12 5.29 2.87
CA ASN A 68 15.74 5.75 2.88
C ASN A 68 14.79 4.77 3.61
N ILE A 69 15.27 3.59 4.00
CA ILE A 69 14.49 2.63 4.78
C ILE A 69 14.53 3.08 6.24
N LEU A 70 13.44 3.72 6.68
CA LEU A 70 13.23 3.99 8.10
C LEU A 70 12.93 2.66 8.81
N ALA A 71 13.96 2.06 9.40
CA ALA A 71 13.82 0.89 10.26
C ALA A 71 13.26 1.34 11.62
N ILE A 72 11.94 1.29 11.76
CA ILE A 72 11.27 1.66 13.01
C ILE A 72 11.16 0.41 13.90
N ALA A 73 11.85 0.38 15.04
CA ALA A 73 11.79 -0.71 16.00
C ALA A 73 11.40 -0.23 17.41
N GLY A 74 10.68 -1.07 18.16
CA GLY A 74 10.38 -0.82 19.57
C GLY A 74 9.39 0.33 19.83
N ASN A 75 9.71 1.23 20.76
CA ASN A 75 8.81 2.30 21.22
C ASN A 75 8.49 3.34 20.13
N GLU A 76 9.43 3.58 19.21
CA GLU A 76 9.28 4.51 18.09
C GLU A 76 8.16 4.06 17.13
N ALA A 77 8.00 2.74 16.93
CA ALA A 77 6.91 2.19 16.13
C ALA A 77 5.55 2.45 16.75
N ARG A 78 5.48 2.42 18.08
CA ARG A 78 4.26 2.73 18.84
C ARG A 78 3.90 4.20 18.72
N GLU A 79 4.87 5.09 18.79
CA GLU A 79 4.66 6.54 18.65
C GLU A 79 4.23 6.94 17.25
N ILE A 80 4.84 6.35 16.21
CA ILE A 80 4.45 6.58 14.82
C ILE A 80 3.05 6.02 14.55
N ALA A 81 2.74 4.81 15.02
CA ALA A 81 1.39 4.25 14.89
C ALA A 81 0.32 5.11 15.60
N THR A 82 0.67 5.68 16.76
CA THR A 82 -0.21 6.58 17.50
C THR A 82 -0.43 7.87 16.73
N THR A 83 0.63 8.46 16.20
CA THR A 83 0.59 9.69 15.39
C THR A 83 -0.25 9.49 14.12
N LEU A 84 -0.03 8.41 13.39
CA LEU A 84 -0.82 8.07 12.19
C LEU A 84 -2.30 7.85 12.52
N ARG A 85 -2.60 7.23 13.67
CA ARG A 85 -3.98 7.07 14.16
C ARG A 85 -4.63 8.41 14.49
N MET A 86 -3.90 9.33 15.14
CA MET A 86 -4.39 10.68 15.43
C MET A 86 -4.62 11.48 14.13
N MET A 87 -3.69 11.44 13.18
CA MET A 87 -3.86 12.07 11.86
C MET A 87 -5.09 11.53 11.12
N ARG A 88 -5.34 10.22 11.19
CA ARG A 88 -6.55 9.61 10.62
C ARG A 88 -7.85 10.12 11.25
N LEU A 89 -7.84 10.41 12.56
CA LEU A 89 -8.98 10.98 13.27
C LEU A 89 -9.23 12.43 12.86
N LEU A 90 -8.17 13.21 12.61
CA LEU A 90 -8.27 14.57 12.10
C LEU A 90 -8.81 14.62 10.66
N LEU A 91 -8.46 13.63 9.83
CA LEU A 91 -8.95 13.49 8.45
C LEU A 91 -10.40 12.95 8.38
N ASN A 92 -10.88 12.25 9.41
CA ASN A 92 -12.24 11.70 9.48
C ASN A 92 -12.92 12.05 10.83
N PRO A 93 -13.25 13.32 11.09
CA PRO A 93 -13.89 13.74 12.34
C PRO A 93 -15.28 13.11 12.53
N GLN A 94 -15.92 12.65 11.45
CA GLN A 94 -17.31 12.17 11.41
C GLN A 94 -17.54 10.73 11.92
N LYS A 95 -16.49 10.01 12.37
CA LYS A 95 -16.64 8.66 12.97
C LYS A 95 -16.58 8.62 14.50
N GLN A 96 -16.65 9.76 15.18
CA GLN A 96 -17.09 9.77 16.57
C GLN A 96 -18.61 9.60 16.60
N LYS A 97 -19.07 8.35 16.79
CA LYS A 97 -20.40 8.16 17.37
C LYS A 97 -20.34 8.80 18.77
N SER A 98 -20.92 9.99 18.89
CA SER A 98 -21.25 10.58 20.17
C SER A 98 -22.08 9.59 20.99
N PRO A 99 -21.84 9.45 22.31
CA PRO A 99 -22.74 8.70 23.15
C PRO A 99 -24.09 9.42 23.10
N ARG A 100 -25.15 8.71 22.67
CA ARG A 100 -26.51 9.22 22.76
C ARG A 100 -26.88 9.33 24.25
N LEU A 101 -26.65 10.49 24.84
CA LEU A 101 -27.38 10.94 26.02
C LEU A 101 -28.71 11.51 25.51
N GLY A 102 -29.69 10.64 25.37
CA GLY A 102 -31.09 11.00 25.14
C GLY A 102 -31.91 10.45 26.29
N GLY A 103 -31.98 11.24 27.37
CA GLY A 103 -33.08 11.11 28.31
C GLY A 103 -34.29 11.80 27.68
N ASP A 104 -35.29 11.04 27.30
CA ASP A 104 -36.64 11.53 27.06
C ASP A 104 -37.61 10.51 27.66
N SER A 105 -38.18 10.94 28.79
CA SER A 105 -39.45 10.56 29.39
C SER A 105 -40.32 9.57 28.60
N GLU A 106 -40.38 8.33 29.07
CA GLU A 106 -41.46 7.40 28.76
C GLU A 106 -42.76 7.91 29.43
N GLN A 107 -43.65 8.52 28.64
CA GLN A 107 -45.03 8.76 29.05
C GLN A 107 -45.76 7.42 29.19
N PHE A 108 -46.07 7.03 30.43
CA PHE A 108 -47.04 5.96 30.71
C PHE A 108 -48.46 6.48 30.47
N THR A 109 -49.12 6.05 29.41
CA THR A 109 -50.57 6.16 29.27
C THR A 109 -51.25 5.00 30.00
N MET A 110 -51.86 5.27 31.15
CA MET A 110 -52.81 4.36 31.81
C MET A 110 -54.19 4.57 31.18
N ASN A 111 -54.72 3.55 30.50
CA ASN A 111 -56.12 3.54 30.08
C ASN A 111 -57.00 3.21 31.29
N PHE A 112 -57.99 4.07 31.57
CA PHE A 112 -59.14 3.78 32.41
C PHE A 112 -60.35 3.44 31.54
#